data_AF-A0A227J8R9-F1
#
_entry.id   AF-A0A227J8R9-F1
#
_cell.length_a   1.000
_cell.length_b   1.000
_cell.length_c   1.000
_cell.angle_alpha   90.00
_cell.angle_beta   90.00
_cell.angle_gamma   90.00
#
_symmetry.space_group_name_H-M   'P 1'
#
loop_
_entity.id
_entity.type
_entity.pdbx_description
1 polymer ?
#
loop_
_entity_poly.entity_id
_entity_poly.type
_entity_poly.pdbx_seq_one_letter_code
_entity_poly.pdbx_strand_id
1 'polypeptide(L)'
;ESHRPYLQPMNGPQKAKAVMAAGRDCLVRFSPVVSLRYMADSHGTDSAIAHKLARVARIHFSRQKLAASGPNLPQRQVLFARLLKSPAIEQAIEDEAKSKDISIEKARKEAHDIMDEIAADFSYGLVKNGDRILSWLWTKLYQG
;
A
#
# COMPACT_ATOMS: atom_id res chain seq x y z
N GLU A 1 -15.66 -4.42 -1.21
CA GLU A 1 -14.57 -3.59 -0.63
C GLU A 1 -14.05 -2.58 -1.65
N SER A 2 -13.76 -1.35 -1.23
CA SER A 2 -13.25 -0.30 -2.13
C SER A 2 -11.76 -0.52 -2.37
N HIS A 3 -11.41 -1.24 -3.45
CA HIS A 3 -10.05 -1.29 -3.96
C HIS A 3 -9.66 0.14 -4.38
N ARG A 4 -8.95 0.86 -3.51
CA ARG A 4 -8.50 2.21 -3.83
C ARG A 4 -7.59 2.13 -5.05
N PRO A 5 -7.90 2.87 -6.13
CA PRO A 5 -7.12 2.78 -7.34
C PRO A 5 -5.67 3.18 -7.03
N TYR A 6 -4.74 2.41 -7.59
CA TYR A 6 -3.31 2.60 -7.33
C TYR A 6 -2.86 4.04 -7.62
N LEU A 7 -3.46 4.67 -8.64
CA LEU A 7 -3.41 6.10 -8.87
C LEU A 7 -4.77 6.74 -8.60
N GLN A 8 -4.76 7.78 -7.76
CA GLN A 8 -5.90 8.65 -7.56
C GLN A 8 -5.60 10.02 -8.18
N PRO A 9 -6.39 10.49 -9.16
CA PRO A 9 -6.28 11.87 -9.61
C PRO A 9 -6.71 12.79 -8.47
N MET A 10 -5.90 13.81 -8.18
CA MET A 10 -6.14 14.77 -7.11
C MET A 10 -6.12 16.19 -7.68
N ASN A 11 -7.06 17.02 -7.23
CA ASN A 11 -7.07 18.44 -7.56
C ASN A 11 -6.01 19.21 -6.76
N GLY A 12 -5.73 20.46 -7.14
CA GLY A 12 -4.70 21.30 -6.49
C GLY A 12 -4.79 21.35 -4.95
N PRO A 13 -5.94 21.72 -4.37
CA PRO A 13 -6.10 21.78 -2.92
C PRO A 13 -5.93 20.41 -2.23
N GLN A 14 -6.42 19.34 -2.87
CA GLN A 14 -6.26 17.98 -2.36
C GLN A 14 -4.79 17.56 -2.33
N LYS A 15 -4.03 17.88 -3.39
CA LYS A 15 -2.58 17.65 -3.44
C LYS A 15 -1.86 18.43 -2.34
N ALA A 16 -2.19 19.71 -2.15
CA ALA A 16 -1.61 20.53 -1.10
C ALA A 16 -1.85 19.93 0.29
N LYS A 17 -3.09 19.51 0.59
CA LYS A 17 -3.43 18.82 1.85
C LYS A 17 -2.66 17.51 2.02
N ALA A 18 -2.50 16.72 0.95
CA ALA A 18 -1.77 15.46 1.00
C ALA A 18 -0.28 15.66 1.27
N VAL A 19 0.35 16.63 0.62
CA VAL A 19 1.76 16.99 0.84
C VAL A 19 1.96 17.48 2.28
N MET A 20 1.08 18.37 2.76
CA MET A 20 1.12 18.87 4.15
C MET A 20 0.97 17.74 5.18
N ALA A 21 0.03 16.81 4.97
CA ALA A 21 -0.21 15.69 5.87
C ALA A 21 0.96 14.68 5.88
N ALA A 22 1.52 14.39 4.69
CA ALA A 22 2.69 13.54 4.57
C ALA A 22 3.92 14.19 5.22
N GLY A 23 4.09 15.51 5.08
CA GLY A 23 5.20 16.26 5.66
C GLY A 23 6.53 15.82 5.06
N ARG A 24 7.47 15.41 5.92
CA ARG A 24 8.81 14.93 5.51
C ARG A 24 8.79 13.56 4.83
N ASP A 25 7.74 12.77 5.05
CA ASP A 25 7.59 11.43 4.46
C ASP A 25 6.90 11.48 3.10
N CYS A 26 7.29 12.46 2.25
CA CYS A 26 6.71 12.65 0.94
C CYS A 26 7.79 12.62 -0.14
N LEU A 27 7.58 11.83 -1.19
CA LEU A 27 8.38 11.89 -2.41
C LEU A 27 7.56 12.56 -3.51
N VAL A 28 8.04 13.72 -3.97
CA VAL A 28 7.46 14.42 -5.12
C VAL A 28 8.36 14.20 -6.33
N ARG A 29 7.79 13.70 -7.42
CA ARG A 29 8.47 13.52 -8.71
C ARG A 29 7.74 14.33 -9.77
N PHE A 30 8.51 15.13 -10.51
CA PHE A 30 8.02 15.84 -11.69
C PHE A 30 8.46 15.08 -12.94
N SER A 31 7.50 14.78 -13.83
CA SER A 31 7.79 14.16 -15.12
C SER A 31 8.06 15.22 -16.18
N PRO A 32 8.75 14.87 -17.29
CA PRO A 32 8.90 15.74 -18.45
C PRO A 32 7.55 16.29 -18.90
N VAL A 33 7.53 17.56 -19.31
CA VAL A 33 6.33 18.22 -19.82
C VAL A 33 5.93 17.62 -21.16
N VAL A 34 4.63 17.45 -21.39
CA VAL A 34 4.07 16.98 -22.67
C VAL A 34 3.36 18.14 -23.34
N SER A 35 3.79 18.49 -24.56
CA SER A 35 3.15 19.55 -25.35
C SER A 35 1.81 19.06 -25.90
N LEU A 36 0.71 19.58 -25.35
CA LEU A 36 -0.62 19.30 -25.86
C LEU A 36 -0.86 19.92 -27.25
N ARG A 37 -0.23 21.05 -27.54
CA ARG A 37 -0.29 21.71 -28.86
C ARG A 37 0.32 20.82 -29.94
N TYR A 38 1.54 20.33 -29.72
CA TYR A 38 2.20 19.43 -30.67
C TYR A 38 1.39 18.14 -30.90
N MET A 39 0.77 17.60 -29.84
CA MET A 39 -0.11 16.43 -29.97
C MET A 39 -1.38 16.74 -30.76
N ALA A 40 -1.97 17.93 -30.57
CA ALA A 40 -3.12 18.38 -31.35
C ALA A 40 -2.78 18.58 -32.83
N ASP A 41 -1.63 19.21 -33.12
CA ASP A 41 -1.18 19.49 -34.48
C ASP A 41 -0.81 18.19 -35.24
N SER A 42 -0.19 17.22 -34.54
CA SER A 42 0.30 15.98 -35.17
C SER A 42 -0.74 14.86 -35.27
N HIS A 43 -1.68 14.81 -34.33
CA HIS A 43 -2.61 13.69 -34.22
C HIS A 43 -4.09 14.11 -34.26
N GLY A 44 -4.41 15.40 -34.13
CA GLY A 44 -5.77 15.93 -34.08
C GLY A 44 -6.27 16.23 -32.66
N THR A 45 -7.47 16.80 -32.57
CA THR A 45 -8.08 17.27 -31.30
C THR A 45 -9.26 16.42 -30.83
N ASP A 46 -9.39 15.19 -31.34
CA ASP A 46 -10.55 14.35 -31.06
C ASP A 46 -10.57 13.82 -29.61
N SER A 47 -11.78 13.58 -29.11
CA SER A 47 -12.01 12.94 -27.80
C SER A 47 -11.28 11.59 -27.66
N ALA A 48 -11.14 10.85 -28.76
CA ALA A 48 -10.38 9.60 -28.82
C ALA A 48 -8.89 9.81 -28.45
N ILE A 49 -8.28 10.90 -28.90
CA ILE A 49 -6.88 11.23 -28.63
C ILE A 49 -6.71 11.68 -27.18
N ALA A 50 -7.65 12.49 -26.68
CA ALA A 50 -7.68 12.87 -25.26
C ALA A 50 -7.73 11.64 -24.35
N HIS A 51 -8.60 10.66 -24.65
CA HIS A 51 -8.67 9.41 -23.90
C HIS A 51 -7.39 8.56 -24.03
N LYS A 52 -6.78 8.51 -25.22
CA LYS A 52 -5.50 7.82 -25.42
C LYS A 52 -4.39 8.45 -24.58
N LEU A 53 -4.27 9.77 -24.58
CA LEU A 53 -3.30 10.51 -23.77
C LEU A 53 -3.54 10.29 -22.28
N ALA A 54 -4.78 10.37 -21.81
CA ALA A 54 -5.13 10.11 -20.42
C ALA A 54 -4.76 8.67 -20.00
N ARG A 55 -5.00 7.68 -20.86
CA ARG A 55 -4.63 6.28 -20.60
C ARG A 55 -3.12 6.08 -20.51
N VAL A 56 -2.36 6.64 -21.46
CA VAL A 56 -0.90 6.57 -21.46
C VAL A 56 -0.33 7.23 -20.21
N ALA A 57 -0.80 8.42 -19.86
CA ALA A 57 -0.41 9.13 -18.64
C ALA A 57 -0.70 8.29 -17.39
N ARG A 58 -1.90 7.71 -17.29
CA ARG A 58 -2.28 6.84 -16.16
C ARG A 58 -1.33 5.64 -16.03
N ILE A 59 -0.97 4.98 -17.14
CA ILE A 59 -0.04 3.84 -17.11
C ILE A 59 1.36 4.30 -16.68
N HIS A 60 1.86 5.39 -17.27
CA HIS A 60 3.18 5.94 -16.95
C HIS A 60 3.32 6.30 -15.47
N PHE A 61 2.40 7.10 -14.94
CA PHE A 61 2.41 7.50 -13.53
C PHE A 61 2.18 6.31 -12.59
N SER A 62 1.43 5.28 -13.02
CA SER A 62 1.17 4.11 -12.18
C SER A 62 2.43 3.29 -12.02
N ARG A 63 3.21 3.13 -13.10
CA ARG A 63 4.51 2.47 -13.07
C ARG A 63 5.52 3.24 -12.23
N GLN A 64 5.56 4.56 -12.37
CA GLN A 64 6.44 5.40 -11.56
C GLN A 64 6.12 5.31 -10.06
N LYS A 65 4.84 5.37 -9.70
CA LYS A 65 4.42 5.20 -8.30
C LYS A 65 4.75 3.80 -7.78
N LEU A 66 4.57 2.75 -8.60
CA LEU A 66 4.93 1.37 -8.26
C LEU A 66 6.41 1.20 -7.99
N ALA A 67 7.25 1.77 -8.85
CA ALA A 67 8.70 1.75 -8.65
C ALA A 67 9.15 2.52 -7.40
N ALA A 68 8.43 3.58 -7.04
CA ALA A 68 8.80 4.44 -5.90
C ALA A 68 8.27 3.92 -4.55
N SER A 69 7.06 3.37 -4.51
CA SER A 69 6.37 3.03 -3.26
C SER A 69 6.04 1.54 -3.10
N GLY A 70 6.22 0.74 -4.15
CA GLY A 70 5.80 -0.66 -4.17
C GLY A 70 4.28 -0.86 -4.29
N PRO A 71 3.81 -2.12 -4.33
CA PRO A 71 2.40 -2.43 -4.33
C PRO A 71 1.75 -2.04 -3.00
N ASN A 72 0.44 -1.80 -3.01
CA ASN A 72 -0.30 -1.57 -1.77
C ASN A 72 -0.25 -2.84 -0.90
N LEU A 73 0.04 -2.68 0.39
CA LEU A 73 -0.02 -3.79 1.33
C LEU A 73 -1.47 -4.27 1.48
N PRO A 74 -1.73 -5.59 1.41
CA PRO A 74 -3.05 -6.14 1.68
C PRO A 74 -3.44 -5.92 3.14
N GLN A 75 -4.74 -5.88 3.40
CA GLN A 75 -5.24 -5.91 4.78
C GLN A 75 -4.82 -7.23 5.44
N ARG A 76 -4.47 -7.17 6.73
CA ARG A 76 -3.96 -8.33 7.50
C ARG A 76 -4.83 -9.57 7.34
N GLN A 77 -6.15 -9.42 7.49
CA GLN A 77 -7.08 -10.54 7.37
C GLN A 77 -7.10 -11.17 5.96
N VAL A 78 -6.93 -10.35 4.92
CA VAL A 78 -6.86 -10.84 3.53
C VAL A 78 -5.53 -11.55 3.28
N LEU A 79 -4.43 -11.03 3.84
CA LEU A 79 -3.13 -11.67 3.78
C LEU A 79 -3.17 -13.04 4.48
N PHE A 80 -3.71 -13.10 5.69
CA PHE A 80 -3.81 -14.32 6.48
C PHE A 80 -4.67 -15.37 5.79
N ALA A 81 -5.85 -14.98 5.29
CA ALA A 81 -6.71 -15.88 4.53
C ALA A 81 -6.05 -16.43 3.25
N ARG A 82 -5.10 -15.68 2.65
CA ARG A 82 -4.30 -16.15 1.51
C ARG A 82 -3.19 -17.09 1.96
N LEU A 83 -2.51 -16.77 3.06
CA LEU A 83 -1.41 -17.59 3.59
C LEU A 83 -1.90 -18.96 4.04
N LEU A 84 -3.06 -19.05 4.72
CA LEU A 84 -3.64 -20.33 5.15
C LEU A 84 -4.13 -21.21 3.99
N LYS A 85 -4.30 -20.63 2.80
CA LYS A 85 -4.63 -21.34 1.55
C LYS A 85 -3.38 -21.61 0.70
N SER A 86 -2.19 -21.25 1.19
CA SER A 86 -0.94 -21.52 0.49
C SER A 86 -0.62 -23.00 0.63
N PRO A 87 -0.24 -23.70 -0.47
CA PRO A 87 0.15 -25.10 -0.41
C PRO A 87 1.26 -25.38 0.60
N ALA A 88 2.20 -24.44 0.76
CA ALA A 88 3.30 -24.57 1.72
C ALA A 88 2.82 -24.56 3.18
N ILE A 89 1.78 -23.78 3.50
CA ILE A 89 1.21 -23.73 4.86
C ILE A 89 0.29 -24.93 5.08
N GLU A 90 -0.49 -25.35 4.07
CA GLU A 90 -1.29 -26.57 4.17
C GLU A 90 -0.43 -27.80 4.44
N GLN A 91 0.69 -27.95 3.73
CA GLN A 91 1.66 -29.02 3.98
C GLN A 91 2.23 -28.94 5.40
N ALA A 92 2.62 -27.75 5.86
CA ALA A 92 3.12 -27.57 7.22
C ALA A 92 2.08 -27.95 8.29
N ILE A 93 0.79 -27.66 8.06
CA ILE A 93 -0.30 -28.05 8.96
C ILE A 93 -0.47 -29.58 8.98
N GLU A 94 -0.40 -30.23 7.81
CA GLU A 94 -0.48 -31.69 7.74
C GLU A 94 0.70 -32.39 8.42
N ASP A 95 1.91 -31.87 8.23
CA ASP A 95 3.12 -32.42 8.84
C ASP A 95 3.11 -32.24 10.35
N GLU A 96 2.64 -31.09 10.83
CA GLU A 96 2.45 -30.81 12.26
C GLU A 96 1.41 -31.75 12.88
N ALA A 97 0.28 -31.96 12.19
CA ALA A 97 -0.76 -32.88 12.62
C ALA A 97 -0.24 -34.31 12.76
N LYS A 98 0.55 -34.78 11.79
CA LYS A 98 1.19 -36.11 11.82
C LYS A 98 2.25 -36.21 12.92
N SER A 99 3.10 -35.19 13.06
CA SER A 99 4.22 -35.21 14.02
C SER A 99 3.75 -35.16 15.47
N LYS A 100 2.66 -34.45 15.76
CA LYS A 100 2.11 -34.30 17.12
C LYS A 100 0.95 -35.24 17.43
N ASP A 101 0.55 -36.09 16.47
CA ASP A 101 -0.63 -36.96 16.56
C ASP A 101 -1.90 -36.19 17.00
N ILE A 102 -2.15 -35.07 16.33
CA ILE A 102 -3.32 -34.23 16.56
C ILE A 102 -4.22 -34.21 15.32
N SER A 103 -5.50 -33.90 15.52
CA SER A 103 -6.41 -33.73 14.39
C SER A 103 -5.98 -32.53 13.52
N ILE A 104 -6.24 -32.62 12.21
CA ILE A 104 -5.94 -31.55 11.26
C ILE A 104 -6.62 -30.23 11.63
N GLU A 105 -7.83 -30.29 12.20
CA GLU A 105 -8.56 -29.13 12.69
C GLU A 105 -7.85 -28.45 13.87
N LYS A 106 -7.25 -29.24 14.77
CA LYS A 106 -6.47 -28.71 15.89
C LYS A 106 -5.19 -28.06 15.39
N ALA A 107 -4.46 -28.70 14.47
CA ALA A 107 -3.27 -28.12 13.86
C ALA A 107 -3.58 -26.82 13.09
N ARG A 108 -4.72 -26.77 12.38
CA ARG A 108 -5.19 -25.57 11.69
C ARG A 108 -5.53 -24.44 12.66
N LYS A 109 -6.15 -24.76 13.80
CA LYS A 109 -6.41 -23.79 14.87
C LYS A 109 -5.11 -23.25 15.46
N GLU A 110 -4.14 -24.10 15.75
CA GLU A 110 -2.82 -23.67 16.23
C GLU A 110 -2.13 -22.75 15.21
N ALA A 111 -2.21 -23.06 13.92
CA ALA A 111 -1.69 -22.19 12.87
C ALA A 111 -2.38 -20.81 12.85
N HIS A 112 -3.70 -20.76 13.08
CA HIS A 112 -4.44 -19.50 13.23
C HIS A 112 -3.96 -18.70 14.45
N ASP A 113 -3.83 -19.36 15.61
CA ASP A 113 -3.40 -18.72 16.85
C ASP A 113 -1.97 -18.15 16.71
N ILE A 114 -1.06 -18.90 16.07
CA ILE A 114 0.30 -18.45 15.74
C ILE A 114 0.25 -17.23 14.81
N MET A 115 -0.56 -17.27 13.75
CA MET A 115 -0.71 -16.11 12.86
C MET A 115 -1.26 -14.89 13.58
N ASP A 116 -2.16 -15.08 14.54
CA ASP A 116 -2.70 -13.99 15.34
C ASP A 116 -1.67 -13.39 16.30
N GLU A 117 -0.80 -14.22 16.88
CA GLU A 117 0.31 -13.79 17.73
C GLU A 117 1.40 -13.03 16.96
N ILE A 118 1.63 -13.36 15.66
CA ILE A 118 2.56 -12.59 14.83
C ILE A 118 2.11 -11.12 14.83
N ALA A 119 2.87 -10.30 15.56
CA ALA A 119 2.61 -8.90 15.89
C ALA A 119 2.80 -7.95 14.70
N ALA A 120 2.18 -8.28 13.57
CA ALA A 120 2.23 -7.51 12.33
C ALA A 120 0.94 -6.71 12.08
N ASP A 121 0.12 -6.40 13.10
CA ASP A 121 -0.86 -5.31 12.96
C ASP A 121 -0.17 -3.94 13.07
N PHE A 122 0.85 -3.77 12.24
CA PHE A 122 1.63 -2.56 12.15
C PHE A 122 0.81 -1.52 11.38
N SER A 123 0.26 -0.55 12.11
CA SER A 123 -0.30 0.64 11.49
C SER A 123 0.78 1.70 11.34
N TYR A 124 1.22 1.95 10.10
CA TYR A 124 2.16 3.04 9.80
C TYR A 124 1.66 4.40 10.33
N GLY A 125 0.34 4.63 10.30
CA GLY A 125 -0.26 5.85 10.85
C GLY A 125 -0.12 5.94 12.37
N LEU A 126 -0.30 4.82 13.08
CA LEU A 126 -0.13 4.75 14.53
C LEU A 126 1.33 5.07 14.91
N VAL A 127 2.29 4.45 14.23
CA VAL A 127 3.72 4.68 14.49
C VAL A 127 4.11 6.13 14.24
N LYS A 128 3.67 6.72 13.13
CA LYS A 128 3.94 8.12 12.81
C LYS A 128 3.36 9.10 13.83
N ASN A 129 2.12 8.86 14.25
CA ASN A 129 1.48 9.73 15.24
C ASN A 129 2.10 9.55 16.62
N GLY A 130 2.41 8.30 16.98
CA GLY A 130 3.14 7.95 18.20
C GLY A 130 4.49 8.65 18.27
N ASP A 131 5.30 8.56 17.22
CA ASP A 131 6.62 9.20 17.15
C ASP A 131 6.55 10.72 17.40
N ARG A 132 5.56 11.41 16.81
CA ARG A 132 5.36 12.85 17.03
C ARG A 132 4.98 13.18 18.47
N ILE A 133 4.03 12.44 19.03
CA ILE A 133 3.54 12.65 20.40
C ILE A 133 4.64 12.34 21.41
N LEU A 134 5.33 11.22 21.23
CA LEU A 134 6.41 10.75 22.10
C LEU A 134 7.62 11.67 22.01
N SER A 135 8.02 12.11 20.82
CA SER A 135 9.11 13.07 20.64
C SER A 135 8.78 14.40 21.31
N TRP A 136 7.56 14.93 21.15
CA TRP A 136 7.13 16.15 21.84
C TRP A 136 7.13 15.97 23.37
N LEU A 137 6.57 14.86 23.86
CA LEU A 137 6.51 14.56 25.29
C LEU A 137 7.92 14.42 25.88
N TRP A 138 8.81 13.71 25.18
CA TRP A 138 10.19 13.51 25.58
C TRP A 138 10.95 14.83 25.68
N THR A 139 10.79 15.67 24.65
CA THR A 139 11.35 17.03 24.61
C THR A 139 10.85 17.85 25.80
N LYS A 140 9.56 17.77 26.14
CA LYS A 140 8.96 18.51 27.25
C LYS A 140 9.36 18.00 28.65
N LEU A 141 9.59 16.70 28.79
CA LEU A 141 9.91 16.08 30.09
C LEU A 141 11.39 16.07 30.42
N TYR A 142 12.26 15.99 29.41
CA TYR A 142 13.71 15.79 29.60
C TYR A 142 14.59 16.95 29.12
N GLN A 143 14.03 17.96 28.45
CA GLN A 143 14.73 19.24 28.33
C GLN A 143 14.46 20.07 29.58
N GLY A 144 15.45 20.07 30.49
CA GLY A 144 15.68 21.23 31.36
C GLY A 144 16.15 22.42 30.54
#